data_AF-A0A7V7WIQ0-F1
#
_entry.id   AF-A0A7V7WIQ0-F1
#
_cell.length_a   1.000
_cell.length_b   1.000
_cell.length_c   1.000
_cell.angle_alpha   90.00
_cell.angle_beta   90.00
_cell.angle_gamma   90.00
#
_symmetry.space_group_name_H-M   'P 1'
#
loop_
_entity.id
_entity.type
_entity.pdbx_description
1 polymer ?
#
loop_
_entity_poly.entity_id
_entity_poly.type
_entity_poly.pdbx_seq_one_letter_code
_entity_poly.pdbx_strand_id
1 'polypeptide(L)' 'MDREQDSVWRLAEPLAQSMGYELLRVESGVEHRDKVWRLYIDKPGGVT' A
#
# COMPACT_ATOMS: atom_id res chain seq x y z
N MET A 1 -0.90 6.92 12.99
CA MET A 1 -1.46 6.32 11.77
C MET A 1 -2.97 6.30 11.92
N ASP A 2 -3.71 6.62 10.87
CA ASP A 2 -5.17 6.47 10.87
C ASP A 2 -5.55 4.98 11.04
N ARG A 3 -6.63 4.67 11.77
CA ARG A 3 -7.02 3.28 12.08
C ARG A 3 -7.35 2.48 10.82
N GLU A 4 -7.89 3.13 9.80
CA GLU A 4 -8.17 2.48 8.52
C GLU A 4 -6.87 2.27 7.72
N GLN A 5 -5.93 3.21 7.79
CA GLN A 5 -4.62 3.10 7.14
C GLN A 5 -3.81 1.92 7.70
N ASP A 6 -3.83 1.73 9.01
CA ASP A 6 -3.22 0.55 9.67
C ASP A 6 -3.89 -0.76 9.20
N SER A 7 -5.21 -0.76 9.07
CA SER A 7 -5.95 -1.93 8.59
C SER A 7 -5.61 -2.28 7.13
N VAL A 8 -5.49 -1.27 6.27
CA VAL A 8 -5.07 -1.45 4.87
C VAL A 8 -3.62 -1.91 4.79
N TRP A 9 -2.73 -1.36 5.61
CA TRP A 9 -1.34 -1.81 5.70
C TRP A 9 -1.28 -3.29 6.03
N ARG A 10 -1.93 -3.72 7.13
CA ARG A 10 -1.91 -5.11 7.60
C ARG A 10 -2.50 -6.10 6.60
N LEU A 11 -3.39 -5.64 5.71
CA LEU A 11 -3.95 -6.45 4.64
C LEU A 11 -3.01 -6.55 3.42
N ALA A 12 -2.38 -5.44 3.05
CA ALA A 12 -1.58 -5.35 1.84
C ALA A 12 -0.13 -5.83 2.01
N GLU A 13 0.47 -5.62 3.18
CA GLU A 13 1.84 -6.02 3.49
C GLU A 13 2.11 -7.51 3.23
N PRO A 14 1.33 -8.47 3.74
CA PRO A 14 1.59 -9.89 3.48
C PRO A 14 1.41 -10.25 2.00
N LEU A 15 0.49 -9.58 1.29
CA LEU A 15 0.30 -9.78 -0.15
C LEU A 15 1.51 -9.28 -0.94
N ALA A 16 1.99 -8.07 -0.66
CA ALA A 16 3.20 -7.50 -1.27
C ALA A 16 4.40 -8.43 -1.04
N GLN A 17 4.61 -8.89 0.19
CA GLN A 17 5.69 -9.81 0.55
C GLN A 17 5.60 -11.14 -0.20
N SER A 18 4.39 -11.72 -0.32
CA SER A 18 4.17 -12.96 -1.09
C SER A 18 4.50 -12.82 -2.57
N MET A 19 4.44 -11.60 -3.10
CA MET A 19 4.81 -11.27 -4.47
C MET A 19 6.27 -10.80 -4.60
N GLY A 20 7.03 -10.78 -3.50
CA GLY A 20 8.43 -10.35 -3.47
C GLY A 20 8.61 -8.84 -3.48
N TYR A 21 7.61 -8.07 -3.04
CA TYR A 21 7.67 -6.62 -2.89
C TYR A 21 7.67 -6.21 -1.41
N GLU A 22 8.22 -5.05 -1.11
CA GLU A 22 8.13 -4.37 0.18
C GLU A 22 7.06 -3.27 0.12
N LEU A 23 6.15 -3.22 1.08
CA LEU A 23 5.20 -2.11 1.20
C LEU A 23 5.88 -0.94 1.89
N LEU A 24 6.07 0.18 1.19
CA LEU A 24 6.76 1.36 1.71
C LEU A 24 5.82 2.36 2.37
N ARG A 25 4.63 2.55 1.77
CA ARG A 25 3.67 3.55 2.22
C ARG A 25 2.26 3.18 1.81
N VAL A 26 1.30 3.53 2.67
CA VAL A 26 -0.12 3.57 2.34
C VAL A 26 -0.61 4.99 2.52
N GLU A 27 -1.31 5.54 1.54
CA GLU A 27 -1.97 6.85 1.62
C GLU A 27 -3.44 6.71 1.25
N SER A 28 -4.27 7.59 1.81
CA SER A 28 -5.68 7.72 1.44
C SER A 28 -5.97 9.13 0.98
N GLY A 29 -6.78 9.27 -0.07
CA GLY A 29 -7.29 10.56 -0.55
C GLY A 29 -8.71 10.44 -1.04
N VAL A 30 -9.34 11.58 -1.33
CA VAL A 30 -10.62 11.63 -2.02
C VAL A 30 -10.37 12.15 -3.43
N GLU A 31 -10.78 11.38 -4.44
CA GLU A 31 -10.66 11.75 -5.85
C GLU A 31 -11.99 11.57 -6.54
N HIS A 32 -12.45 12.60 -7.25
CA HIS A 32 -13.73 12.58 -7.96
C HIS A 32 -14.93 12.11 -7.10
N ARG A 33 -14.89 12.36 -5.77
CA ARG A 33 -15.84 11.94 -4.72
C ARG A 33 -15.68 10.50 -4.20
N ASP A 34 -14.73 9.74 -4.72
CA ASP A 34 -14.43 8.39 -4.27
C ASP A 34 -13.23 8.38 -3.31
N LYS A 35 -13.26 7.46 -2.34
CA LYS A 35 -12.12 7.23 -1.45
C LYS A 35 -11.10 6.32 -2.15
N VAL A 36 -9.91 6.84 -2.39
CA VAL A 36 -8.82 6.14 -3.07
C VAL A 36 -7.73 5.80 -2.08
N TRP A 37 -7.27 4.55 -2.11
CA TRP A 37 -6.10 4.08 -1.38
C TRP A 37 -4.94 3.89 -2.33
N ARG A 38 -3.79 4.46 -1.99
CA ARG A 38 -2.54 4.33 -2.74
C ARG A 38 -1.56 3.49 -1.94
N LEU A 39 -1.03 2.46 -2.58
CA LEU A 39 -0.02 1.58 -2.01
C LEU A 39 1.26 1.77 -2.80
N TYR A 40 2.30 2.21 -2.10
CA TYR A 40 3.64 2.37 -2.66
C TYR A 40 4.41 1.12 -2.29
N ILE A 41 4.79 0.34 -3.30
CA ILE A 41 5.56 -0.88 -3.15
C ILE A 41 6.90 -0.75 -3.85
N ASP A 42 7.93 -1.37 -3.30
CA ASP A 42 9.25 -1.51 -3.91
C ASP A 42 9.55 -2.96 -4.24
N LYS A 43 10.29 -3.18 -5.32
CA LYS A 43 10.81 -4.51 -5.67
C LYS A 43 12.30 -4.54 -5.34
N PRO A 44 12.76 -5.44 -4.46
CA PRO A 44 14.19 -5.65 -4.27
C PRO A 44 14.86 -5.99 -5.61
N GLY A 45 15.76 -5.12 -6.08
CA GLY A 45 16.42 -5.22 -7.40
C GLY A 45 15.90 -4.25 -8.46
N GLY A 46 14.91 -3.41 -8.14
CA GLY A 46 14.35 -2.39 -9.03
C GLY A 46 13.19 -2.91 -9.90
N VAL A 47 12.27 -2.00 -10.23
CA VAL A 47 11.23 -2.22 -11.24
C VAL A 47 11.86 -1.87 -12.59
N THR A 48 12.11 -2.87 -13.44
CA THR A 48 12.52 -2.65 -14.84
C THR A 48 11.30 -2.48 -15.72
#